data_AF-A0A355U542-F1
#
_entry.id   AF-A0A355U542-F1
#
_cell.length_a   1.000
_cell.length_b   1.000
_cell.length_c   1.000
_cell.angle_alpha   90.00
_cell.angle_beta   90.00
_cell.angle_gamma   90.00
#
_symmetry.space_group_name_H-M   'P 1'
#
loop_
_entity.id
_entity.type
_entity.pdbx_description
1 polymer ?
#
loop_
_entity_poly.entity_id
_entity_poly.type
_entity_poly.pdbx_seq_one_letter_code
_entity_poly.pdbx_strand_id
1 'polypeptide(L)' 'MPLNIELWQFILYIVLALIIGAAAGFFGARALIKREMKKNPPINEKMIRAMFAQMGRKPSEAQIRSVMNSMNKNQ' A
#
# COMPACT_ATOMS: atom_id res chain seq x y z
N MET A 1 42.61 20.68 2.92
CA MET A 1 42.49 20.51 4.38
C MET A 1 42.06 19.08 4.62
N PRO A 2 42.81 18.25 5.37
CA PRO A 2 42.37 16.90 5.67
C PRO A 2 41.10 16.99 6.53
N LEU A 3 40.02 16.37 6.05
CA LEU A 3 38.76 16.29 6.78
C LEU A 3 38.95 15.23 7.86
N ASN A 4 39.47 15.62 9.03
CA ASN A 4 39.53 14.73 10.19
C ASN A 4 38.11 14.58 10.73
N ILE A 5 37.38 13.59 10.23
CA ILE A 5 36.06 13.23 10.75
C ILE A 5 36.27 12.55 12.11
N GLU A 6 35.94 13.27 13.17
CA GLU A 6 35.97 12.71 14.51
C GLU A 6 34.86 11.67 14.70
N LEU A 7 35.11 10.68 15.57
CA LEU A 7 34.20 9.54 15.80
C LEU A 7 32.75 9.97 16.10
N TRP A 8 32.57 11.07 16.84
CA TRP A 8 31.25 11.63 17.14
C TRP A 8 30.53 12.20 15.90
N GLN A 9 31.26 12.84 14.99
CA GLN A 9 30.69 13.35 13.73
C GLN A 9 30.28 12.19 12.83
N PHE A 10 31.08 11.13 12.78
CA PHE A 10 30.76 9.91 12.04
C PHE A 10 29.47 9.25 12.55
N ILE A 11 29.33 9.12 13.88
CA ILE A 11 28.11 8.59 14.50
C ILE A 11 26.90 9.48 14.16
N LEU A 12 27.06 10.81 14.23
CA LEU A 12 25.99 11.75 13.91
C LEU A 12 25.53 11.64 12.45
N TYR A 13 26.46 11.49 11.51
CA TYR A 13 26.13 11.27 10.10
C TYR A 13 25.42 9.93 9.86
N ILE A 14 25.81 8.86 10.54
CA ILE A 14 25.10 7.56 10.46
C ILE A 14 23.67 7.69 10.96
N VAL A 15 23.46 8.33 12.12
CA VAL A 15 22.13 8.55 12.68
C VAL A 15 21.27 9.39 11.73
N LEU A 16 21.85 10.47 11.18
CA LEU A 16 21.15 11.32 10.23
C LEU A 16 20.79 10.56 8.94
N ALA A 17 21.71 9.75 8.40
CA ALA A 17 21.47 8.93 7.22
C ALA A 17 20.40 7.86 7.47
N LEU A 18 20.36 7.24 8.66
CA LEU A 18 19.30 6.30 9.05
C LEU A 18 17.94 6.98 9.14
N ILE A 19 17.87 8.17 9.74
CA ILE A 19 16.61 8.92 9.85
C ILE A 19 16.11 9.32 8.46
N ILE A 20 16.98 9.87 7.62
CA ILE A 20 16.63 10.27 6.25
C ILE A 20 16.24 9.05 5.41
N GLY A 21 17.01 7.97 5.50
CA GLY A 21 16.73 6.72 4.80
C GLY A 21 15.41 6.07 5.22
N ALA A 22 15.12 6.04 6.53
CA ALA A 22 13.87 5.54 7.06
C ALA A 22 12.67 6.41 6.63
N ALA A 23 12.80 7.74 6.72
CA ALA A 23 11.77 8.65 6.27
C ALA A 23 11.52 8.52 4.77
N ALA A 24 12.56 8.61 3.95
CA ALA A 24 12.48 8.48 2.50
C ALA A 24 11.93 7.11 2.08
N GLY A 25 12.38 6.04 2.72
CA GLY A 25 11.90 4.68 2.50
C GLY A 25 10.41 4.52 2.85
N PHE A 26 9.99 5.04 4.01
CA PHE A 26 8.60 5.00 4.45
C PHE A 26 7.67 5.78 3.51
N PHE A 27 8.02 7.03 3.18
CA PHE A 27 7.21 7.85 2.28
C PHE A 27 7.21 7.31 0.85
N GLY A 28 8.35 6.81 0.37
CA GLY A 28 8.48 6.15 -0.93
C GLY A 28 7.60 4.90 -1.03
N ALA A 29 7.76 3.96 -0.10
CA ALA A 29 6.94 2.75 -0.05
C ALA A 29 5.45 3.08 0.04
N ARG A 30 5.07 4.04 0.90
CA ARG A 30 3.67 4.49 1.03
C ARG A 30 3.13 5.03 -0.30
N ALA A 31 3.91 5.83 -1.01
CA ALA A 31 3.51 6.39 -2.30
C ALA A 31 3.35 5.29 -3.36
N LEU A 32 4.28 4.32 -3.40
CA LEU A 32 4.22 3.18 -4.32
C LEU A 32 2.98 2.32 -4.06
N ILE A 33 2.75 1.89 -2.81
CA ILE A 33 1.57 1.10 -2.43
C ILE A 33 0.29 1.86 -2.80
N LYS A 34 0.21 3.16 -2.51
CA LYS A 34 -0.97 3.98 -2.87
C LYS A 34 -1.18 4.06 -4.39
N ARG A 35 -0.11 4.11 -5.19
CA ARG A 35 -0.22 4.10 -6.65
C ARG A 35 -0.70 2.75 -7.16
N GLU A 36 -0.21 1.65 -6.60
CA GLU A 36 -0.64 0.30 -6.98
C GLU A 36 -2.10 0.02 -6.57
N MET A 37 -2.51 0.37 -5.35
CA MET A 37 -3.91 0.26 -4.93
C MET A 37 -4.87 1.14 -5.75
N LYS A 38 -4.39 2.24 -6.35
CA LYS A 38 -5.21 3.05 -7.26
C LYS A 38 -5.39 2.40 -8.62
N LYS A 39 -4.37 1.68 -9.10
CA LYS A 39 -4.42 0.95 -10.38
C LYS A 39 -5.29 -0.31 -10.25
N ASN A 40 -5.09 -1.08 -9.18
CA ASN A 40 -5.81 -2.30 -8.88
C ASN A 40 -6.44 -2.19 -7.48
N PRO A 41 -7.59 -1.51 -7.35
CA PRO A 41 -8.24 -1.36 -6.06
C PRO A 41 -8.72 -2.70 -5.51
N PRO A 42 -8.60 -2.94 -4.19
CA PRO A 42 -9.09 -4.16 -3.58
C PRO A 42 -10.60 -4.29 -3.78
N ILE A 43 -11.04 -5.48 -4.18
CA ILE A 43 -12.45 -5.74 -4.45
C ILE A 43 -13.22 -5.78 -3.12
N ASN A 44 -14.27 -4.97 -3.00
CA ASN A 44 -15.14 -4.91 -1.83
C ASN A 44 -16.62 -5.14 -2.18
N GLU A 45 -17.49 -5.28 -1.17
CA GLU A 45 -18.92 -5.61 -1.36
C GLU A 45 -19.66 -4.59 -2.25
N LYS A 46 -19.31 -3.30 -2.11
CA LYS A 46 -19.91 -2.22 -2.92
C LYS A 46 -19.51 -2.36 -4.38
N MET A 47 -18.27 -2.72 -4.66
CA MET A 47 -17.76 -2.92 -6.01
C MET A 47 -18.39 -4.15 -6.67
N ILE A 48 -18.55 -5.24 -5.93
CA ILE A 48 -19.27 -6.43 -6.39
C ILE A 48 -20.74 -6.08 -6.67
N ARG A 49 -21.39 -5.31 -5.79
CA ARG A 49 -22.76 -4.84 -6.02
C ARG A 49 -22.88 -3.97 -7.27
N ALA A 50 -21.94 -3.04 -7.46
CA ALA A 50 -21.88 -2.21 -8.66
C ALA A 50 -21.65 -3.05 -9.92
N MET A 51 -20.82 -4.09 -9.86
CA MET A 51 -20.61 -5.04 -10.95
C MET A 51 -21.90 -5.77 -11.31
N PHE A 52 -22.63 -6.32 -10.33
CA PHE A 52 -23.94 -6.95 -10.60
C PHE A 52 -24.98 -5.95 -11.12
N ALA A 53 -24.99 -4.74 -10.58
CA ALA A 53 -25.90 -3.68 -11.02
C ALA A 53 -25.65 -3.27 -12.48
N GLN A 54 -24.38 -3.23 -12.93
CA GLN A 54 -24.02 -3.01 -14.33
C GLN A 54 -24.53 -4.12 -15.25
N MET A 55 -24.67 -5.35 -14.73
CA MET A 55 -25.26 -6.49 -15.44
C MET A 55 -26.79 -6.54 -15.35
N GLY A 56 -27.45 -5.52 -14.79
CA GLY A 56 -28.90 -5.49 -14.59
C GLY A 56 -29.40 -6.49 -13.54
N ARG A 57 -28.50 -7.03 -12.71
CA ARG A 57 -28.84 -7.99 -11.65
C ARG A 57 -28.81 -7.30 -10.29
N LYS A 58 -29.84 -7.55 -9.47
CA LYS A 58 -29.85 -7.16 -8.05
C LYS A 58 -29.37 -8.36 -7.21
N PRO A 59 -28.09 -8.38 -6.78
CA PRO A 59 -27.56 -9.51 -6.03
C PRO A 59 -28.08 -9.52 -4.59
N SER A 60 -28.14 -10.70 -3.97
CA SER A 60 -28.39 -10.82 -2.52
C SER A 60 -27.10 -10.66 -1.71
N GLU A 61 -27.21 -10.31 -0.43
CA GLU A 61 -26.04 -10.17 0.47
C GLU A 61 -25.23 -11.47 0.59
N ALA A 62 -25.91 -12.62 0.59
CA ALA A 62 -25.27 -13.93 0.60
C ALA A 62 -24.44 -14.19 -0.67
N GLN A 63 -24.95 -13.77 -1.84
CA GLN A 63 -24.24 -13.89 -3.11
C GLN A 63 -23.02 -12.96 -3.16
N ILE A 64 -23.16 -11.72 -2.68
CA ILE A 64 -22.03 -10.77 -2.61
C ILE A 64 -20.91 -11.34 -1.74
N ARG A 65 -21.24 -11.87 -0.56
CA ARG A 65 -20.27 -12.51 0.35
C ARG A 65 -19.61 -13.74 -0.27
N SER A 66 -20.38 -14.57 -0.97
CA SER A 66 -19.83 -15.73 -1.68
C SER A 66 -18.81 -15.32 -2.74
N VAL A 67 -19.12 -14.31 -3.56
CA VAL A 67 -18.19 -13.79 -4.58
C VAL A 67 -16.97 -13.13 -3.95
N MET A 68 -17.15 -12.32 -2.89
CA MET A 68 -16.04 -11.72 -2.15
C MET A 68 -15.10 -12.79 -1.60
N ASN A 69 -15.65 -13.84 -0.98
CA ASN A 69 -14.85 -14.94 -0.45
C ASN A 69 -14.09 -15.69 -1.55
N SER A 70 -14.70 -15.89 -2.72
CA SER A 70 -14.03 -16.50 -3.88
C SER A 70 -12.91 -15.60 -4.42
N MET A 71 -13.11 -14.29 -4.47
CA MET A 71 -12.09 -13.34 -4.91
C MET A 71 -10.94 -13.17 -3.91
N ASN A 72 -11.20 -13.31 -2.61
CA ASN A 72 -10.17 -13.32 -1.57
C ASN A 72 -9.35 -14.62 -1.56
N LYS A 73 -9.94 -15.75 -1.98
CA LYS A 73 -9.24 -17.03 -2.11
C LYS A 73 -8.30 -17.10 -3.32
N ASN A 74 -8.54 -16.25 -4.32
CA ASN A 74 -7.80 -16.22 -5.59
C ASN A 74 -6.85 -15.00 -5.69
N GLN A 75 -6.67 -14.24 -4.61
CA GLN A 75 -5.65 -13.19 -4.45
C GLN A 75 -4.43 -13.77 -3.75
#